data_AF-A0A0H3NRD9-F1
#
_entry.id   AF-A0A0H3NRD9-F1
#
_cell.length_a   1.000
_cell.length_b   1.000
_cell.length_c   1.000
_cell.angle_alpha   90.00
_cell.angle_beta   90.00
_cell.angle_gamma   90.00
#
_symmetry.space_group_name_H-M   'P 1'
#
loop_
_entity.id
_entity.type
_entity.pdbx_description
1 polymer ?
#
loop_
_entity_poly.entity_id
_entity_poly.type
_entity_poly.pdbx_seq_one_letter_code
_entity_poly.pdbx_strand_id
1 'polypeptide(L)'
;MASRFRLQDLTFSAISAGFVAVLVGYTSSAAIIFQAAEAAGASVAQIGGWLSMLGLGMGVTSIGLSLYYRTPVVTAWSTPGAALLVTSLPGTSVNEAIGVFVFATELILLCGVTGLFARLMQYIPQALSAAMLGGILLRFGLDAFTSLQSNFALAGTMCLVYLLAK
;
A
#
# COMPACT_ATOMS: atom_id res chain seq x y z
N MET A 1 10.37 31.84 9.46
CA MET A 1 10.62 32.48 8.14
C MET A 1 10.09 31.54 7.07
N ALA A 2 9.07 31.94 6.32
CA ALA A 2 8.23 31.06 5.52
C ALA A 2 8.88 30.68 4.18
N SER A 3 9.11 29.38 3.95
CA SER A 3 9.35 28.86 2.60
C SER A 3 8.02 28.83 1.85
N ARG A 4 7.86 29.71 0.86
CA ARG A 4 6.83 29.58 -0.17
C ARG A 4 7.32 28.51 -1.14
N PHE A 5 6.48 27.55 -1.50
CA PHE A 5 6.76 26.61 -2.59
C PHE A 5 7.19 27.42 -3.82
N ARG A 6 8.43 27.23 -4.27
CA ARG A 6 8.98 27.89 -5.46
C ARG A 6 9.18 26.81 -6.52
N LEU A 7 8.97 27.17 -7.78
CA LEU A 7 9.33 26.29 -8.91
C LEU A 7 10.83 25.92 -8.91
N GLN A 8 11.65 26.64 -8.14
CA GLN A 8 13.07 26.35 -7.88
C GLN A 8 13.29 25.10 -7.01
N ASP A 9 12.27 24.66 -6.25
CA ASP A 9 12.32 23.45 -5.42
C ASP A 9 12.15 22.17 -6.27
N LEU A 10 11.67 22.30 -7.53
CA LEU A 10 11.59 21.23 -8.52
C LEU A 10 12.97 20.96 -9.15
N THR A 11 13.93 20.59 -8.31
CA THR A 11 15.23 20.14 -8.78
C THR A 11 15.12 18.77 -9.44
N PHE A 12 16.03 18.47 -10.37
CA PHE A 12 16.12 17.13 -10.97
C PHE A 12 16.25 16.02 -9.92
N SER A 13 16.96 16.29 -8.83
CA SER A 13 17.08 15.38 -7.68
C SER A 13 15.74 15.15 -6.98
N ALA A 14 14.93 16.19 -6.76
CA ALA A 14 13.62 16.05 -6.14
C ALA A 14 12.65 15.26 -7.03
N ILE A 15 12.66 15.52 -8.34
CA ILE A 15 11.82 14.81 -9.32
C ILE A 15 12.22 13.34 -9.40
N SER A 16 13.52 13.04 -9.51
CA SER A 16 14.02 11.66 -9.56
C SER A 16 13.75 10.90 -8.27
N ALA A 17 13.93 11.53 -7.10
CA ALA A 17 13.60 10.91 -5.81
C ALA A 17 12.10 10.59 -5.70
N GLY A 18 11.22 11.52 -6.09
CA GLY A 18 9.78 11.28 -6.11
C GLY A 18 9.38 10.16 -7.09
N PHE A 19 9.99 10.15 -8.28
CA PHE A 19 9.77 9.10 -9.27
C PHE A 19 10.21 7.72 -8.77
N VAL A 20 11.41 7.61 -8.19
CA VAL A 20 11.91 6.37 -7.60
C VAL A 20 11.02 5.91 -6.45
N ALA A 21 10.56 6.83 -5.58
CA ALA A 21 9.65 6.50 -4.48
C ALA A 21 8.33 5.89 -4.99
N VAL A 22 7.75 6.47 -6.07
CA VAL A 22 6.52 5.94 -6.68
C VAL A 22 6.76 4.60 -7.36
N LEU A 23 7.84 4.47 -8.15
CA LEU A 23 8.18 3.21 -8.82
C LEU A 23 8.38 2.08 -7.82
N VAL A 24 9.24 2.29 -6.82
CA VAL A 24 9.50 1.29 -5.77
C VAL A 24 8.22 0.97 -5.01
N GLY A 25 7.41 1.98 -4.69
CA GLY A 25 6.12 1.82 -4.04
C GLY A 25 5.17 0.90 -4.83
N TYR A 26 4.90 1.21 -6.10
CA TYR A 26 3.99 0.43 -6.94
C TYR A 26 4.52 -0.98 -7.25
N THR A 27 5.80 -1.10 -7.62
CA THR A 27 6.40 -2.38 -8.00
C THR A 27 6.44 -3.37 -6.82
N SER A 28 6.58 -2.87 -5.59
CA SER A 28 6.69 -3.75 -4.41
C SER A 28 5.42 -4.54 -4.09
N SER A 29 4.24 -3.98 -4.35
CA SER A 29 3.02 -4.49 -3.72
C SER A 29 1.80 -4.57 -4.64
N ALA A 30 1.86 -4.06 -5.87
CA ALA A 30 0.72 -4.09 -6.80
C ALA A 30 0.35 -5.52 -7.21
N ALA A 31 1.34 -6.38 -7.48
CA ALA A 31 1.11 -7.75 -7.95
C ALA A 31 0.22 -8.58 -6.99
N ILE A 32 0.40 -8.39 -5.68
CA ILE A 32 -0.39 -9.05 -4.64
C ILE A 32 -1.86 -8.62 -4.70
N ILE A 33 -2.11 -7.33 -4.92
CA ILE A 33 -3.46 -6.79 -5.04
C ILE A 33 -4.15 -7.27 -6.31
N PHE A 34 -3.42 -7.36 -7.43
CA PHE A 34 -3.95 -7.95 -8.67
C PHE A 34 -4.40 -9.40 -8.45
N GLN A 35 -3.54 -10.23 -7.87
CA GLN A 35 -3.86 -11.64 -7.61
C GLN A 35 -5.04 -11.80 -6.66
N ALA A 36 -5.08 -11.01 -5.57
CA ALA A 36 -6.20 -11.03 -4.63
C ALA A 36 -7.51 -10.61 -5.32
N ALA A 37 -7.50 -9.50 -6.06
CA ALA A 37 -8.70 -8.97 -6.71
C ALA A 37 -9.23 -9.91 -7.81
N GLU A 38 -8.34 -10.54 -8.57
CA GLU A 38 -8.71 -11.57 -9.56
C GLU A 38 -9.36 -12.79 -8.88
N ALA A 39 -8.80 -13.25 -7.75
CA ALA A 39 -9.39 -14.33 -6.96
C ALA A 39 -10.79 -14.00 -6.40
N ALA A 40 -11.11 -12.71 -6.21
CA ALA A 40 -12.45 -12.24 -5.84
C ALA A 40 -13.37 -11.95 -7.04
N GLY A 41 -12.92 -12.25 -8.27
CA GLY A 41 -13.73 -12.11 -9.48
C GLY A 41 -13.81 -10.68 -10.04
N ALA A 42 -12.91 -9.78 -9.63
CA ALA A 42 -12.84 -8.44 -10.21
C ALA A 42 -12.30 -8.49 -11.65
N SER A 43 -12.95 -7.76 -12.56
CA SER A 43 -12.46 -7.65 -13.94
C SER A 43 -11.19 -6.78 -14.02
N VAL A 44 -10.36 -7.03 -15.04
CA VAL A 44 -9.15 -6.24 -15.30
C VAL A 44 -9.45 -4.74 -15.42
N ALA A 45 -10.58 -4.38 -16.03
CA ALA A 45 -11.02 -2.99 -16.15
C ALA A 45 -11.32 -2.35 -14.78
N GLN A 46 -11.93 -3.10 -13.85
CA GLN A 46 -12.20 -2.63 -12.49
C GLN A 46 -10.89 -2.45 -11.71
N ILE A 47 -9.98 -3.41 -11.77
CA ILE A 47 -8.68 -3.33 -11.08
C ILE A 47 -7.88 -2.13 -11.60
N GLY A 48 -7.84 -1.93 -12.92
CA GLY A 48 -7.22 -0.75 -13.54
C GLY A 48 -7.85 0.57 -13.08
N GLY A 49 -9.18 0.62 -12.99
CA GLY A 49 -9.92 1.76 -12.46
C GLY A 49 -9.59 2.05 -10.99
N TRP A 50 -9.55 1.02 -10.15
CA TRP A 50 -9.21 1.15 -8.72
C TRP A 50 -7.79 1.67 -8.53
N LEU A 51 -6.81 1.08 -9.23
CA LEU A 51 -5.41 1.53 -9.14
C LEU A 51 -5.21 2.95 -9.67
N SER A 52 -5.98 3.35 -10.70
CA SER A 52 -5.95 4.72 -11.23
C SER A 52 -6.49 5.72 -10.22
N MET A 53 -7.66 5.42 -9.62
CA MET A 53 -8.26 6.28 -8.59
C MET A 53 -7.40 6.35 -7.33
N LEU A 54 -6.76 5.25 -6.96
CA LEU A 54 -5.84 5.17 -5.83
C LEU A 54 -4.58 6.01 -6.06
N GLY A 55 -3.97 5.91 -7.25
CA GLY A 55 -2.84 6.75 -7.63
C GLY A 55 -3.19 8.24 -7.66
N LEU A 56 -4.36 8.61 -8.20
CA LEU A 56 -4.86 9.98 -8.17
C LEU A 56 -5.11 10.46 -6.73
N GLY A 57 -5.75 9.64 -5.89
CA GLY A 57 -6.02 9.95 -4.49
C GLY A 57 -4.72 10.18 -3.71
N MET A 58 -3.74 9.30 -3.86
CA MET A 58 -2.43 9.44 -3.22
C MET A 58 -1.66 10.65 -3.75
N GLY A 59 -1.70 10.92 -5.06
CA GLY A 59 -1.06 12.10 -5.65
C GLY A 59 -1.65 13.40 -5.12
N VAL A 60 -2.98 13.53 -5.17
CA VAL A 60 -3.70 14.73 -4.68
C VAL A 60 -3.45 14.96 -3.19
N THR A 61 -3.53 13.91 -2.38
CA THR A 61 -3.34 14.03 -0.93
C THR A 61 -1.88 14.27 -0.56
N SER A 62 -0.91 13.61 -1.20
CA SER A 62 0.52 13.86 -0.99
C SER A 62 0.88 15.30 -1.34
N ILE A 63 0.41 15.82 -2.49
CA ILE A 63 0.63 17.21 -2.89
C ILE A 63 -0.06 18.15 -1.90
N GLY A 64 -1.36 17.96 -1.64
CA GLY A 64 -2.15 18.84 -0.79
C GLY A 64 -1.61 18.93 0.64
N LEU A 65 -1.31 17.78 1.26
CA LEU A 65 -0.75 17.72 2.62
C LEU A 65 0.67 18.29 2.66
N SER A 66 1.49 18.01 1.64
CA SER A 66 2.85 18.58 1.58
C SER A 66 2.83 20.11 1.49
N LEU A 67 1.90 20.68 0.71
CA LEU A 67 1.72 22.12 0.60
C LEU A 67 1.14 22.73 1.87
N TYR A 68 0.19 22.05 2.52
CA TYR A 68 -0.45 22.50 3.75
C TYR A 68 0.51 22.50 4.94
N TYR A 69 1.17 21.36 5.20
CA TYR A 69 2.11 21.19 6.31
C TYR A 69 3.52 21.71 6.00
N ARG A 70 3.81 22.04 4.73
CA ARG A 70 5.13 22.50 4.26
C ARG A 70 6.26 21.54 4.59
N THR A 71 5.96 20.25 4.56
CA THR A 71 6.88 19.14 4.77
C THR A 71 6.65 18.11 3.67
N PRO A 72 7.66 17.33 3.23
CA PRO A 72 7.46 16.27 2.24
C PRO A 72 6.59 15.16 2.85
N VAL A 73 5.30 15.17 2.53
CA VAL A 73 4.31 14.16 2.97
C VAL A 73 4.02 13.22 1.81
N VAL A 74 4.22 11.93 2.05
CA VAL A 74 3.84 10.87 1.12
C VAL A 74 2.71 10.08 1.76
N THR A 75 1.56 10.04 1.11
CA THR A 75 0.45 9.16 1.52
C THR A 75 0.72 7.76 1.01
N ALA A 76 0.68 6.78 1.92
CA ALA A 76 0.81 5.37 1.59
C ALA A 76 -0.56 4.67 1.59
N TRP A 77 -0.66 3.56 0.85
CA TRP A 77 -1.80 2.66 0.90
C TRP A 77 -1.58 1.51 1.91
N SER A 78 -2.61 0.72 2.20
CA SER A 78 -2.49 -0.50 3.00
C SER A 78 -2.61 -1.73 2.12
N THR A 79 -1.47 -2.22 1.60
CA THR A 79 -1.41 -3.49 0.85
C THR A 79 -1.95 -4.68 1.66
N PRO A 80 -1.48 -4.94 2.90
CA PRO A 80 -2.00 -6.07 3.66
C PRO A 80 -3.47 -5.90 4.03
N GLY A 81 -3.94 -4.67 4.26
CA GLY A 81 -5.36 -4.42 4.54
C GLY A 81 -6.27 -4.76 3.36
N ALA A 82 -5.87 -4.36 2.14
CA ALA A 82 -6.62 -4.69 0.93
C ALA A 82 -6.59 -6.20 0.64
N ALA A 83 -5.43 -6.85 0.74
CA ALA A 83 -5.32 -8.31 0.53
C ALA A 83 -6.13 -9.10 1.56
N LEU A 84 -6.08 -8.71 2.84
CA LEU A 84 -6.86 -9.35 3.91
C LEU A 84 -8.36 -9.20 3.65
N LEU A 85 -8.83 -8.00 3.31
CA LEU A 85 -10.26 -7.78 3.07
C LEU A 85 -10.77 -8.68 1.94
N VAL A 86 -10.07 -8.70 0.81
CA VAL A 86 -10.46 -9.47 -0.37
C VAL A 86 -10.52 -10.98 -0.07
N THR A 87 -9.59 -11.50 0.74
CA THR A 87 -9.54 -12.93 1.10
C THR A 87 -10.43 -13.32 2.27
N SER A 88 -10.88 -12.36 3.09
CA SER A 88 -11.69 -12.61 4.29
C SER A 88 -13.20 -12.57 4.06
N LEU A 89 -13.63 -12.35 2.81
CA LEU A 89 -15.03 -12.19 2.40
C LEU A 89 -15.50 -13.31 1.43
N PRO A 90 -15.32 -14.62 1.77
CA PRO A 90 -15.80 -15.70 0.91
C PRO A 90 -17.34 -15.72 0.84
N GLY A 91 -17.89 -15.70 -0.38
CA GLY A 91 -19.34 -15.79 -0.63
C GLY A 91 -20.09 -14.46 -0.64
N THR A 92 -19.43 -13.34 -0.36
CA THR A 92 -19.98 -11.98 -0.46
C THR A 92 -19.72 -11.35 -1.82
N SER A 93 -20.63 -10.50 -2.27
CA SER A 93 -20.49 -9.79 -3.54
C SER A 93 -19.39 -8.72 -3.49
N VAL A 94 -18.80 -8.40 -4.64
CA VAL A 94 -17.81 -7.31 -4.78
C VAL A 94 -18.36 -5.97 -4.25
N ASN A 95 -19.67 -5.73 -4.37
CA ASN A 95 -20.31 -4.51 -3.89
C ASN A 95 -20.32 -4.41 -2.36
N GLU A 96 -20.57 -5.53 -1.66
CA GLU A 96 -20.50 -5.57 -0.19
C GLU A 96 -19.07 -5.37 0.29
N ALA A 97 -18.09 -5.99 -0.38
CA ALA A 97 -16.67 -5.79 -0.08
C ALA A 97 -16.26 -4.31 -0.21
N ILE A 98 -16.72 -3.62 -1.27
CA ILE A 98 -16.52 -2.18 -1.44
C ILE A 98 -17.16 -1.39 -0.29
N GLY A 99 -18.40 -1.74 0.10
CA GLY A 99 -19.09 -1.09 1.22
C GLY A 99 -18.33 -1.20 2.54
N VAL A 100 -17.83 -2.41 2.85
CA VAL A 100 -16.98 -2.64 4.03
C VAL A 100 -15.67 -1.85 3.93
N PHE A 101 -15.06 -1.80 2.75
CA PHE A 101 -13.82 -1.02 2.54
C PHE A 101 -14.01 0.47 2.77
N VAL A 102 -15.11 1.05 2.24
CA VAL A 102 -15.46 2.46 2.43
C VAL A 102 -15.71 2.75 3.91
N PHE A 103 -16.52 1.91 4.57
CA PHE A 103 -16.81 2.05 6.00
C PHE A 103 -15.55 1.96 6.87
N ALA A 104 -14.69 0.96 6.63
CA ALA A 104 -13.43 0.81 7.36
C ALA A 104 -12.51 2.01 7.14
N THR A 105 -12.42 2.53 5.92
CA THR A 105 -11.58 3.70 5.58
C THR A 105 -12.14 4.98 6.21
N GLU A 106 -13.45 5.13 6.31
CA GLU A 106 -14.10 6.25 7.02
C GLU A 106 -13.78 6.21 8.52
N LEU A 107 -13.83 5.03 9.14
CA LEU A 107 -13.41 4.86 10.53
C LEU A 107 -11.92 5.18 10.73
N ILE A 108 -11.06 4.78 9.79
CA ILE A 108 -9.63 5.13 9.80
C ILE A 108 -9.44 6.64 9.69
N LEU A 109 -10.18 7.31 8.81
CA LEU A 109 -10.15 8.75 8.65
C LEU A 109 -10.59 9.46 9.93
N LEU A 110 -11.70 9.02 10.55
CA LEU A 110 -12.18 9.55 11.82
C LEU A 110 -11.12 9.36 12.92
N CYS A 111 -10.50 8.17 13.01
CA CYS A 111 -9.42 7.91 13.96
C CYS A 111 -8.20 8.84 13.73
N GLY A 112 -7.88 9.13 12.47
CA GLY A 112 -6.79 10.03 12.08
C GLY A 112 -7.07 11.49 12.44
N VAL A 113 -8.26 12.00 12.08
CA VAL A 113 -8.66 13.40 12.34
C VAL A 113 -8.85 13.67 13.84
N THR A 114 -9.37 12.70 14.59
CA THR A 114 -9.55 12.84 16.04
C THR A 114 -8.26 12.65 16.84
N GLY A 115 -7.20 12.12 16.23
CA GLY A 115 -5.97 11.71 16.92
C GLY A 115 -6.18 10.54 17.91
N LEU A 116 -7.34 9.88 17.86
CA LEU A 116 -7.67 8.76 18.76
C LEU A 116 -6.64 7.64 18.64
N PHE A 117 -6.25 7.31 17.41
CA PHE A 117 -5.24 6.28 17.17
C PHE A 117 -3.89 6.63 17.80
N ALA A 118 -3.45 7.88 17.69
CA ALA A 118 -2.19 8.34 18.27
C ALA A 118 -2.19 8.23 19.80
N ARG A 119 -3.34 8.51 20.45
CA ARG A 119 -3.53 8.31 21.89
C ARG A 119 -3.52 6.84 22.29
N LEU A 120 -4.23 5.99 21.54
CA LEU A 120 -4.27 4.55 21.80
C LEU A 120 -2.89 3.90 21.63
N MET A 121 -2.10 4.36 20.65
CA MET A 121 -0.75 3.87 20.42
C MET A 121 0.20 4.07 21.60
N GLN A 122 -0.07 5.03 22.50
CA GLN A 122 0.71 5.20 23.73
C GLN A 122 0.56 4.02 24.71
N TYR A 123 -0.48 3.21 24.57
CA TYR A 123 -0.74 2.04 25.41
C TYR A 123 -0.29 0.72 24.78
N ILE A 124 0.03 0.71 23.48
CA ILE A 124 0.41 -0.51 22.76
C ILE A 124 1.93 -0.71 22.89
N PRO A 125 2.41 -1.81 23.51
CA PRO A 125 3.83 -2.10 23.56
C PRO A 125 4.43 -2.23 22.16
N GLN A 126 5.61 -1.65 21.94
CA GLN A 126 6.29 -1.69 20.63
C GLN A 126 6.51 -3.14 20.14
N ALA A 127 6.72 -4.08 21.06
CA ALA A 127 6.85 -5.51 20.75
C ALA A 127 5.58 -6.10 20.11
N LEU A 128 4.39 -5.67 20.52
CA LEU A 128 3.12 -6.11 19.93
C LEU A 128 2.98 -5.58 18.50
N SER A 129 3.28 -4.30 18.26
CA SER A 129 3.26 -3.71 16.92
C SER A 129 4.25 -4.40 15.98
N ALA A 130 5.46 -4.68 16.45
CA ALA A 130 6.47 -5.42 15.69
C ALA A 130 6.03 -6.87 15.40
N ALA A 131 5.42 -7.55 16.38
CA ALA A 131 4.87 -8.89 16.20
C ALA A 131 3.70 -8.91 15.19
N MET A 132 2.83 -7.89 15.19
CA MET A 132 1.76 -7.75 14.21
C MET A 132 2.32 -7.59 12.80
N LEU A 133 3.30 -6.71 12.60
CA LEU A 133 3.98 -6.54 11.31
C LEU A 133 4.67 -7.85 10.88
N GLY A 134 5.39 -8.50 11.80
CA GLY A 134 6.04 -9.78 11.57
C GLY A 134 5.08 -10.89 11.16
N GLY A 135 3.91 -10.99 11.81
CA GLY A 135 2.87 -11.96 11.47
C GLY A 135 2.33 -11.77 10.05
N ILE A 136 2.08 -10.52 9.65
CA ILE A 136 1.64 -10.18 8.30
C ILE A 136 2.74 -10.53 7.28
N LEU A 137 3.98 -10.13 7.52
CA LEU A 137 5.10 -10.38 6.61
C LEU A 137 5.48 -11.87 6.52
N LEU A 138 5.34 -12.63 7.61
CA LEU A 138 5.61 -14.06 7.63
C LEU A 138 4.68 -14.81 6.67
N ARG A 139 3.38 -14.45 6.63
CA ARG A 139 2.42 -15.04 5.69
C ARG A 139 2.87 -14.83 4.25
N PHE A 140 3.22 -13.60 3.89
CA PHE A 140 3.74 -13.29 2.55
C PHE A 140 5.04 -14.04 2.23
N GLY A 141 5.95 -14.14 3.21
CA GLY A 141 7.19 -14.90 3.05
C GLY A 141 6.93 -16.38 2.77
N LEU A 142 6.00 -17.00 3.50
CA LEU A 142 5.61 -18.40 3.30
C LEU A 142 4.92 -18.60 1.94
N ASP A 143 4.05 -17.68 1.52
CA ASP A 143 3.36 -17.74 0.22
C ASP A 143 4.33 -17.60 -0.97
N ALA A 144 5.48 -16.94 -0.79
CA ALA A 144 6.55 -16.92 -1.78
C ALA A 144 7.17 -18.32 -1.98
N PHE A 145 7.34 -19.11 -0.90
CA PHE A 145 7.86 -20.47 -0.99
C PHE A 145 6.83 -21.47 -1.52
N THR A 146 5.54 -21.28 -1.28
CA THR A 146 4.50 -22.10 -1.92
C THR A 146 4.45 -21.83 -3.42
N SER A 147 4.73 -20.59 -3.85
CA SER A 147 4.86 -20.23 -5.27
C SER A 147 6.03 -20.92 -5.98
N LEU A 148 7.10 -21.30 -5.27
CA LEU A 148 8.18 -22.14 -5.80
C LEU A 148 7.71 -23.54 -6.17
N GLN A 149 6.71 -24.08 -5.47
CA GLN A 149 6.14 -25.40 -5.79
C GLN A 149 5.24 -25.35 -7.03
N SER A 150 4.49 -24.27 -7.22
CA SER A 150 3.60 -24.11 -8.37
C SER A 150 4.31 -23.62 -9.63
N ASN A 151 5.31 -22.74 -9.50
CA ASN A 151 5.98 -22.09 -10.62
C ASN A 151 7.50 -22.00 -10.41
N PHE A 152 8.15 -23.16 -10.27
CA PHE A 152 9.57 -23.27 -9.93
C PHE A 152 10.50 -22.47 -10.86
N ALA A 153 10.28 -22.53 -12.19
CA ALA A 153 11.12 -21.83 -13.16
C ALA A 153 11.06 -20.30 -12.98
N LEU A 154 9.88 -19.73 -12.75
CA LEU A 154 9.68 -18.29 -12.57
C LEU A 154 10.23 -17.83 -11.21
N ALA A 155 9.80 -18.48 -10.12
CA ALA A 155 10.23 -18.09 -8.79
C ALA A 155 11.74 -18.32 -8.58
N GLY A 156 12.28 -19.42 -9.13
CA GLY A 156 13.71 -19.72 -9.09
C GLY A 156 14.56 -18.74 -9.88
N THR A 157 14.12 -18.33 -11.08
CA THR A 157 14.83 -17.31 -11.87
C THR A 157 14.80 -15.94 -11.21
N MET A 158 13.66 -15.51 -10.65
CA MET A 158 13.59 -14.27 -9.87
C MET A 158 14.54 -14.29 -8.68
N CYS A 159 14.62 -15.42 -7.95
CA CYS A 159 15.53 -15.57 -6.81
C CYS A 159 17.01 -15.54 -7.24
N LEU A 160 17.36 -16.21 -8.33
CA LEU A 160 18.71 -16.19 -8.90
C LEU A 160 19.12 -14.79 -9.37
N VAL A 161 18.25 -14.08 -10.09
CA VAL A 161 18.51 -12.70 -10.53
C VAL A 161 18.71 -11.78 -9.33
N TYR A 162 17.89 -11.92 -8.29
CA TYR A 162 18.06 -11.16 -7.04
C TYR A 162 19.42 -11.42 -6.37
N LEU A 163 19.84 -12.68 -6.27
CA LEU A 163 21.14 -13.05 -5.67
C LEU A 163 22.34 -12.58 -6.51
N LEU A 164 22.19 -12.48 -7.83
CA LEU A 164 23.26 -12.03 -8.74
C LEU A 164 23.34 -10.50 -8.86
N ALA A 165 22.23 -9.78 -8.69
CA ALA A 165 22.16 -8.33 -8.80
C ALA A 165 22.37 -7.59 -7.47
N LYS A 166 22.44 -8.31 -6.35
CA LYS A 166 22.67 -7.80 -5.00
C LYS A 166 24.10 -8.05 -4.55
#